data_AF-A0A2W1AUL0-F1
#
_entry.id   AF-A0A2W1AUL0-F1
#
_cell.length_a   1.000
_cell.length_b   1.000
_cell.length_c   1.000
_cell.angle_alpha   90.00
_cell.angle_beta   90.00
_cell.angle_gamma   90.00
#
_symmetry.space_group_name_H-M   'P 1'
#
loop_
_entity.id
_entity.type
_entity.pdbx_description
1 polymer ?
#
loop_
_entity_poly.entity_id
_entity_poly.type
_entity_poly.pdbx_seq_one_letter_code
_entity_poly.pdbx_strand_id
1 'polypeptide(L)'
;MAGVTSLRMYGENSATFLLFQALSQCPKGIEELFLNNLKAFGTGRRTEKKSFENVEVWLFPNFGRGIGFGEPDALILADGLVFWVEVETTINCKTRSAALKRSLRQMWRFHLFQLAVNKGIKIRDGSKVLMGSTLSDDNSLRDAKVKIRDHGVLRKDLPNRLKKAGENLHDHYVLLTVDKPVGGGEGYEKELCNELSNLEKEVSSNLSHPLDSETRLPVDRCWYLYWKGDIERKYNQQGCHAFKLEDIYVRIK
;
A
#
# COMPACT_ATOMS: atom_id res chain seq x y z
N MET A 1 -5.11 -33.12 26.32
CA MET A 1 -5.33 -32.09 25.28
C MET A 1 -4.51 -30.87 25.68
N ALA A 2 -3.52 -30.48 24.89
CA ALA A 2 -2.78 -29.24 25.17
C ALA A 2 -3.74 -28.06 24.96
N GLY A 3 -3.89 -27.21 25.98
CA GLY A 3 -4.73 -26.03 25.89
C GLY A 3 -4.18 -25.09 24.81
N VAL A 4 -4.98 -24.81 23.78
CA VAL A 4 -4.63 -23.78 22.81
C VAL A 4 -4.70 -22.44 23.53
N THR A 5 -3.56 -21.77 23.68
CA THR A 5 -3.53 -20.41 24.22
C THR A 5 -4.03 -19.45 23.16
N SER A 6 -5.05 -18.65 23.48
CA SER A 6 -5.54 -17.63 22.56
C SER A 6 -4.57 -16.46 22.49
N LEU A 7 -4.06 -16.19 21.28
CA LEU A 7 -3.25 -15.01 20.99
C LEU A 7 -4.19 -13.84 20.67
N ARG A 8 -4.01 -12.70 21.35
CA ARG A 8 -4.69 -11.44 21.00
C ARG A 8 -3.65 -10.48 20.45
N MET A 9 -3.87 -10.02 19.22
CA MET A 9 -2.97 -9.08 18.55
C MET A 9 -3.62 -7.71 18.40
N TYR A 10 -2.79 -6.67 18.43
CA TYR A 10 -3.21 -5.27 18.44
C TYR A 10 -2.43 -4.48 17.36
N GLY A 11 -3.08 -3.46 16.80
CA GLY A 11 -2.48 -2.53 15.83
C GLY A 11 -2.51 -2.99 14.37
N GLU A 12 -2.37 -2.03 13.46
CA GLU A 12 -2.44 -2.21 12.00
C GLU A 12 -1.44 -3.25 11.49
N ASN A 13 -0.18 -3.22 11.92
CA ASN A 13 0.82 -4.20 11.50
C ASN A 13 0.43 -5.64 11.85
N SER A 14 -0.24 -5.87 12.97
CA SER A 14 -0.73 -7.20 13.33
C SER A 14 -1.82 -7.66 12.37
N ALA A 15 -2.75 -6.78 12.03
CA ALA A 15 -3.80 -7.06 11.05
C ALA A 15 -3.20 -7.34 9.66
N THR A 16 -2.25 -6.50 9.22
CA THR A 16 -1.50 -6.70 7.97
C THR A 16 -0.85 -8.08 7.93
N PHE A 17 -0.07 -8.43 8.97
CA PHE A 17 0.63 -9.72 9.02
C PHE A 17 -0.35 -10.87 8.92
N LEU A 18 -1.42 -10.84 9.71
CA LEU A 18 -2.43 -11.88 9.74
C LEU A 18 -3.17 -12.04 8.40
N LEU A 19 -3.54 -10.94 7.75
CA LEU A 19 -4.22 -10.95 6.45
C LEU A 19 -3.34 -11.58 5.37
N PHE A 20 -2.09 -11.14 5.25
CA PHE A 20 -1.17 -11.67 4.26
C PHE A 20 -0.71 -13.09 4.57
N GLN A 21 -0.59 -13.46 5.85
CA GLN A 21 -0.36 -14.84 6.25
C GLN A 21 -1.53 -15.74 5.82
N ALA A 22 -2.77 -15.34 6.10
CA ALA A 22 -3.96 -16.10 5.71
C ALA A 22 -4.05 -16.27 4.19
N LEU A 23 -3.81 -15.19 3.43
CA LEU A 23 -3.77 -15.23 1.96
C LEU A 23 -2.66 -16.14 1.43
N SER A 24 -1.48 -16.14 2.05
CA SER A 24 -0.36 -16.98 1.60
C SER A 24 -0.57 -18.47 1.86
N GLN A 25 -1.43 -18.82 2.83
CA GLN A 25 -1.77 -20.20 3.15
C GLN A 25 -2.92 -20.75 2.30
N CYS A 26 -3.64 -19.90 1.59
CA CYS A 26 -4.74 -20.29 0.72
C CYS A 26 -4.20 -20.49 -0.71
N PRO A 27 -4.53 -21.60 -1.41
CA PRO A 27 -4.06 -21.82 -2.78
C PRO A 27 -4.37 -20.63 -3.67
N LYS A 28 -3.33 -20.02 -4.26
CA LYS A 28 -3.44 -18.80 -5.08
C LYS A 28 -4.14 -17.63 -4.37
N GLY A 29 -4.11 -17.54 -3.04
CA GLY A 29 -4.83 -16.51 -2.29
C GLY A 29 -4.40 -15.09 -2.67
N ILE A 30 -3.09 -14.84 -2.83
CA ILE A 30 -2.61 -13.52 -3.29
C ILE A 30 -3.09 -13.23 -4.72
N GLU A 31 -3.13 -14.21 -5.61
CA GLU A 31 -3.51 -14.01 -7.01
C GLU A 31 -5.03 -13.85 -7.17
N GLU A 32 -5.79 -14.85 -6.75
CA GLU A 32 -7.23 -14.98 -7.01
C GLU A 32 -8.09 -14.18 -6.04
N LEU A 33 -7.65 -14.04 -4.79
CA LEU A 33 -8.41 -13.34 -3.76
C LEU A 33 -7.97 -11.89 -3.63
N PHE A 34 -6.67 -11.60 -3.66
CA PHE A 34 -6.18 -10.23 -3.55
C PHE A 34 -6.10 -9.52 -4.91
N LEU A 35 -5.18 -9.92 -5.78
CA LEU A 35 -4.88 -9.20 -7.03
C LEU A 35 -6.09 -9.13 -7.97
N ASN A 36 -6.79 -10.25 -8.21
CA ASN A 36 -7.95 -10.33 -9.09
C ASN A 36 -9.19 -9.56 -8.58
N ASN A 37 -9.18 -9.07 -7.34
CA ASN A 37 -10.29 -8.31 -6.76
C ASN A 37 -9.98 -6.83 -6.58
N LEU A 38 -8.77 -6.38 -6.89
CA LEU A 38 -8.41 -4.96 -6.87
C LEU A 38 -9.37 -4.16 -7.74
N LYS A 39 -9.90 -3.08 -7.18
CA LYS A 39 -10.82 -2.16 -7.86
C LYS A 39 -10.14 -0.82 -8.10
N ALA A 40 -10.20 -0.32 -9.33
CA ALA A 40 -9.61 0.95 -9.70
C ALA A 40 -10.32 2.12 -9.02
N PHE A 41 -9.55 3.15 -8.64
CA PHE A 41 -10.10 4.42 -8.19
C PHE A 41 -11.01 5.03 -9.28
N GLY A 42 -12.01 5.80 -8.87
CA GLY A 42 -12.97 6.50 -9.75
C GLY A 42 -14.00 5.63 -10.45
N THR A 43 -13.65 4.39 -10.82
CA THR A 43 -14.50 3.52 -11.64
C THR A 43 -14.96 2.25 -10.93
N GLY A 44 -14.23 1.80 -9.91
CA GLY A 44 -14.48 0.51 -9.25
C GLY A 44 -14.26 -0.71 -10.15
N ARG A 45 -13.72 -0.53 -11.37
CA ARG A 45 -13.45 -1.64 -12.31
C ARG A 45 -12.39 -2.56 -11.72
N ARG A 46 -12.60 -3.86 -11.88
CA ARG A 46 -11.64 -4.87 -11.42
C ARG A 46 -10.51 -5.05 -12.43
N THR A 47 -9.36 -5.54 -11.96
CA THR A 47 -8.30 -5.99 -12.87
C THR A 47 -8.82 -7.07 -13.83
N GLU A 48 -8.36 -7.02 -15.08
CA GLU A 48 -8.73 -7.98 -16.13
C GLU A 48 -7.81 -9.20 -16.15
N LYS A 49 -6.62 -9.09 -15.54
CA LYS A 49 -5.65 -10.17 -15.48
C LYS A 49 -6.15 -11.26 -14.54
N LYS A 50 -6.24 -12.50 -15.03
CA LYS A 50 -6.80 -13.64 -14.29
C LYS A 50 -5.75 -14.50 -13.59
N SER A 51 -4.50 -14.44 -14.02
CA SER A 51 -3.40 -15.22 -13.47
C SER A 51 -2.17 -14.33 -13.32
N PHE A 52 -1.46 -14.52 -12.22
CA PHE A 52 -0.16 -13.92 -11.98
C PHE A 52 0.84 -15.03 -11.69
N GLU A 53 2.09 -14.88 -12.09
CA GLU A 53 3.16 -15.82 -11.77
C GLU A 53 4.23 -15.14 -10.91
N ASN A 54 5.08 -15.97 -10.28
CA ASN A 54 6.22 -15.54 -9.47
C ASN A 54 5.85 -14.52 -8.39
N VAL A 55 4.71 -14.75 -7.73
CA VAL A 55 4.19 -13.85 -6.71
C VAL A 55 5.06 -13.90 -5.47
N GLU A 56 5.52 -12.72 -5.04
CA GLU A 56 6.35 -12.54 -3.86
C GLU A 56 5.75 -11.42 -3.00
N VAL A 57 5.64 -11.65 -1.70
CA VAL A 57 5.09 -10.68 -0.73
C VAL A 57 6.15 -10.33 0.29
N TRP A 58 6.49 -9.04 0.38
CA TRP A 58 7.37 -8.48 1.38
C TRP A 58 6.53 -7.69 2.38
N LEU A 59 6.59 -8.05 3.67
CA LEU A 59 5.87 -7.34 4.73
C LEU A 59 6.76 -6.29 5.38
N PHE A 60 6.20 -5.09 5.60
CA PHE A 60 6.85 -3.96 6.27
C PHE A 60 8.25 -3.58 5.73
N PRO A 61 8.49 -3.52 4.40
CA PRO A 61 9.79 -3.09 3.91
C PRO A 61 9.98 -1.59 4.22
N ASN A 62 10.81 -1.31 5.22
CA ASN A 62 11.03 0.06 5.69
C ASN A 62 11.92 0.85 4.71
N PHE A 63 11.42 1.96 4.17
CA PHE A 63 12.18 2.89 3.31
C PHE A 63 12.38 4.26 3.98
N GLY A 64 12.53 4.23 5.30
CA GLY A 64 12.71 5.39 6.19
C GLY A 64 11.40 5.87 6.80
N ARG A 65 11.41 6.13 8.12
CA ARG A 65 10.28 6.70 8.88
C ARG A 65 10.42 8.23 9.01
N GLY A 66 9.30 8.95 9.14
CA GLY A 66 9.30 10.41 9.27
C GLY A 66 9.62 11.11 7.95
N ILE A 67 10.83 11.66 7.81
CA ILE A 67 11.34 12.34 6.60
C ILE A 67 11.89 11.32 5.57
N GLY A 68 11.60 10.03 5.76
CA GLY A 68 11.87 8.98 4.78
C GLY A 68 10.75 8.87 3.73
N PHE A 69 10.77 7.79 2.95
CA PHE A 69 9.73 7.54 1.95
C PHE A 69 8.59 6.64 2.46
N GLY A 70 8.54 6.39 3.77
CA GLY A 70 7.52 5.56 4.40
C GLY A 70 7.91 4.08 4.47
N GLU A 71 6.99 3.29 4.99
CA GLU A 71 7.08 1.85 5.17
C GLU A 71 5.72 1.30 4.70
N PRO A 72 5.60 0.79 3.46
CA PRO A 72 4.36 0.12 3.07
C PRO A 72 4.12 -1.09 3.96
N ASP A 73 2.86 -1.35 4.26
CA ASP A 73 2.43 -2.53 5.00
C ASP A 73 2.84 -3.82 4.27
N ALA A 74 2.67 -3.82 2.95
CA ALA A 74 3.16 -4.89 2.09
C ALA A 74 3.63 -4.36 0.73
N LEU A 75 4.58 -5.07 0.13
CA LEU A 75 5.01 -4.90 -1.25
C LEU A 75 4.85 -6.24 -1.97
N ILE A 76 4.01 -6.28 -3.00
CA ILE A 76 3.74 -7.49 -3.78
C ILE A 76 4.39 -7.35 -5.14
N LEU A 77 5.16 -8.35 -5.55
CA LEU A 77 5.81 -8.42 -6.85
C LEU A 77 5.19 -9.58 -7.62
N ALA A 78 4.70 -9.33 -8.83
CA ALA A 78 4.00 -10.33 -9.63
C ALA A 78 4.13 -10.03 -11.13
N ASP A 79 4.72 -10.91 -11.92
CA ASP A 79 4.94 -10.72 -13.38
C ASP A 79 5.58 -9.37 -13.77
N GLY A 80 6.52 -8.88 -12.97
CA GLY A 80 7.15 -7.58 -13.20
C GLY A 80 6.25 -6.37 -12.87
N LEU A 81 5.06 -6.60 -12.32
CA LEU A 81 4.22 -5.60 -11.66
C LEU A 81 4.63 -5.48 -10.20
N VAL A 82 4.44 -4.28 -9.65
CA VAL A 82 4.73 -3.96 -8.25
C VAL A 82 3.50 -3.34 -7.63
N PHE A 83 3.02 -3.89 -6.52
CA PHE A 83 1.90 -3.36 -5.76
C PHE A 83 2.37 -2.91 -4.38
N TRP A 84 2.34 -1.60 -4.15
CA TRP A 84 2.62 -0.96 -2.88
C TRP A 84 1.33 -0.90 -2.07
N VAL A 85 1.25 -1.62 -0.95
CA VAL A 85 0.01 -1.78 -0.18
C VAL A 85 0.09 -1.01 1.12
N GLU A 86 -0.93 -0.18 1.35
CA GLU A 86 -1.26 0.43 2.64
C GLU A 86 -2.49 -0.28 3.20
N VAL A 87 -2.45 -0.70 4.46
CA VAL A 87 -3.51 -1.43 5.14
C VAL A 87 -4.12 -0.57 6.23
N GLU A 88 -5.44 -0.40 6.15
CA GLU A 88 -6.19 0.37 7.13
C GLU A 88 -7.26 -0.50 7.80
N THR A 89 -7.20 -0.55 9.13
CA THR A 89 -8.18 -1.35 9.89
C THR A 89 -9.52 -0.65 10.02
N THR A 90 -9.58 0.68 9.88
CA THR A 90 -10.84 1.45 9.81
C THR A 90 -10.76 2.66 8.91
N ILE A 91 -11.63 2.74 7.92
CA ILE A 91 -11.93 3.98 7.18
C ILE A 91 -13.41 4.33 7.38
N ASN A 92 -13.67 5.59 7.75
CA ASN A 92 -15.03 6.12 7.85
C ASN A 92 -15.10 7.41 7.02
N CYS A 93 -15.80 7.36 5.90
CA CYS A 93 -15.88 8.49 4.96
C CYS A 93 -16.74 9.64 5.49
N LYS A 94 -17.68 9.37 6.41
CA LYS A 94 -18.56 10.40 6.98
C LYS A 94 -17.89 11.27 8.03
N THR A 95 -16.93 10.74 8.77
CA THR A 95 -16.36 11.40 9.97
C THR A 95 -14.83 11.26 10.12
N ARG A 96 -14.16 10.45 9.28
CA ARG A 96 -12.73 10.16 9.37
C ARG A 96 -11.99 10.36 8.02
N SER A 97 -12.25 11.47 7.33
CA SER A 97 -11.41 11.95 6.21
C SER A 97 -9.91 11.98 6.58
N ALA A 98 -9.58 12.24 7.86
CA ALA A 98 -8.19 12.24 8.32
C ALA A 98 -7.47 10.88 8.16
N ALA A 99 -8.13 9.74 8.43
CA ALA A 99 -7.50 8.43 8.28
C ALA A 99 -7.24 8.15 6.80
N LEU A 100 -8.26 8.30 5.94
CA LEU A 100 -8.13 8.14 4.50
C LEU A 100 -7.05 9.05 3.91
N LYS A 101 -7.03 10.34 4.30
CA LYS A 101 -5.99 11.28 3.86
C LYS A 101 -4.58 10.83 4.27
N ARG A 102 -4.40 10.27 5.47
CA ARG A 102 -3.10 9.70 5.89
C ARG A 102 -2.70 8.52 5.00
N SER A 103 -3.62 7.60 4.71
CA SER A 103 -3.34 6.45 3.85
C SER A 103 -3.00 6.89 2.42
N LEU A 104 -3.76 7.84 1.87
CA LEU A 104 -3.47 8.44 0.55
C LEU A 104 -2.11 9.15 0.52
N ARG A 105 -1.73 9.83 1.62
CA ARG A 105 -0.40 10.42 1.79
C ARG A 105 0.69 9.35 1.79
N GLN A 106 0.49 8.23 2.47
CA GLN A 106 1.45 7.11 2.47
C GLN A 106 1.60 6.52 1.06
N MET A 107 0.50 6.26 0.36
CA MET A 107 0.54 5.85 -1.05
C MET A 107 1.33 6.83 -1.91
N TRP A 108 1.15 8.13 -1.68
CA TRP A 108 1.94 9.16 -2.35
C TRP A 108 3.43 9.07 -2.00
N ARG A 109 3.80 8.85 -0.74
CA ARG A 109 5.21 8.63 -0.35
C ARG A 109 5.82 7.43 -1.08
N PHE A 110 5.07 6.34 -1.27
CA PHE A 110 5.52 5.18 -2.04
C PHE A 110 5.77 5.54 -3.50
N HIS A 111 4.91 6.37 -4.08
CA HIS A 111 5.13 6.87 -5.43
C HIS A 111 6.40 7.72 -5.54
N LEU A 112 6.62 8.62 -4.59
CA LEU A 112 7.83 9.42 -4.57
C LEU A 112 9.09 8.56 -4.35
N PHE A 113 8.99 7.45 -3.60
CA PHE A 113 10.05 6.46 -3.51
C PHE A 113 10.34 5.82 -4.87
N GLN A 114 9.30 5.40 -5.59
CA GLN A 114 9.45 4.81 -6.92
C GLN A 114 10.15 5.76 -7.89
N LEU A 115 9.83 7.06 -7.85
CA LEU A 115 10.55 8.08 -8.62
C LEU A 115 12.02 8.19 -8.21
N ALA A 116 12.32 8.13 -6.91
CA ALA A 116 13.70 8.14 -6.41
C ALA A 116 14.49 6.91 -6.89
N VAL A 117 13.86 5.73 -6.93
CA VAL A 117 14.43 4.51 -7.49
C VAL A 117 14.71 4.67 -8.99
N ASN A 118 13.79 5.25 -9.76
CA ASN A 118 13.96 5.48 -11.20
C ASN A 118 15.12 6.43 -11.50
N LYS A 119 15.30 7.48 -10.67
CA LYS A 119 16.45 8.41 -10.74
C LYS A 119 17.79 7.73 -10.41
N GLY A 120 17.76 6.57 -9.78
CA GLY A 120 18.92 5.73 -9.54
C GLY A 120 19.68 6.06 -8.25
N ILE A 121 20.54 5.11 -7.88
CA ILE A 121 21.37 5.17 -6.68
C ILE A 121 22.54 6.14 -6.91
N LYS A 122 22.73 7.07 -5.98
CA LYS A 122 23.84 8.03 -5.98
C LYS A 122 24.90 7.65 -4.95
N ILE A 123 26.13 8.11 -5.17
CA ILE A 123 27.20 8.05 -4.16
C ILE A 123 27.32 9.43 -3.50
N ARG A 124 27.18 9.50 -2.18
CA ARG A 124 27.44 10.69 -1.37
C ARG A 124 28.15 10.32 -0.08
N ASP A 125 29.19 11.08 0.26
CA ASP A 125 29.95 10.91 1.50
C ASP A 125 30.41 9.44 1.69
N GLY A 126 30.87 8.81 0.60
CA GLY A 126 31.29 7.41 0.58
C GLY A 126 30.16 6.36 0.72
N SER A 127 28.89 6.78 0.71
CA SER A 127 27.73 5.90 0.88
C SER A 127 26.83 5.86 -0.36
N LYS A 128 26.33 4.67 -0.71
CA LYS A 128 25.25 4.50 -1.71
C LYS A 128 23.92 4.91 -1.10
N VAL A 129 23.23 5.85 -1.75
CA VAL A 129 21.99 6.47 -1.26
C VAL A 129 20.96 6.62 -2.36
N LEU A 130 19.69 6.41 -2.01
CA LEU A 130 18.55 6.87 -2.80
C LEU A 130 18.12 8.24 -2.26
N MET A 131 17.83 9.17 -3.18
CA MET A 131 17.40 10.53 -2.84
C MET A 131 16.26 10.95 -3.75
N GLY A 132 15.33 11.71 -3.19
CA GLY A 132 14.16 12.23 -3.88
C GLY A 132 13.29 13.02 -2.92
N SER A 133 12.16 13.51 -3.41
CA SER A 133 11.17 14.16 -2.57
C SER A 133 10.38 13.12 -1.75
N THR A 134 9.83 13.53 -0.62
CA THR A 134 8.79 12.81 0.12
C THR A 134 7.73 13.81 0.56
N LEU A 135 6.60 13.31 1.06
CA LEU A 135 5.51 14.13 1.56
C LEU A 135 5.47 14.08 3.09
N SER A 136 5.66 15.19 3.81
CA SER A 136 5.54 15.20 5.29
C SER A 136 4.09 15.21 5.77
N ASP A 137 3.88 15.06 7.08
CA ASP A 137 2.53 14.95 7.66
C ASP A 137 1.71 16.25 7.62
N ASP A 138 2.41 17.37 7.43
CA ASP A 138 1.86 18.70 7.14
C ASP A 138 1.56 18.91 5.64
N ASN A 139 1.63 17.85 4.82
CA ASN A 139 1.47 17.88 3.37
C ASN A 139 2.50 18.76 2.63
N SER A 140 3.68 19.00 3.20
CA SER A 140 4.79 19.68 2.51
C SER A 140 5.71 18.69 1.81
N LEU A 141 6.26 19.05 0.64
CA LEU A 141 7.34 18.27 0.03
C LEU A 141 8.65 18.52 0.76
N ARG A 142 9.37 17.45 1.09
CA ARG A 142 10.66 17.46 1.78
C ARG A 142 11.67 16.59 1.06
N ASP A 143 12.95 16.86 1.24
CA ASP A 143 14.00 15.97 0.75
C ASP A 143 14.09 14.71 1.63
N ALA A 144 13.95 13.54 1.01
CA ALA A 144 14.14 12.25 1.62
C ALA A 144 15.44 11.58 1.15
N LYS A 145 16.02 10.80 2.05
CA LYS A 145 17.26 10.05 1.81
C LYS A 145 17.19 8.69 2.47
N VAL A 146 17.51 7.64 1.72
CA VAL A 146 17.68 6.28 2.24
C VAL A 146 19.10 5.82 1.98
N LYS A 147 19.79 5.41 3.05
CA LYS A 147 21.12 4.78 2.96
C LYS A 147 20.93 3.29 2.63
N ILE A 148 21.67 2.81 1.64
CA ILE A 148 21.56 1.41 1.15
C ILE A 148 22.52 0.48 1.90
N ARG A 149 23.65 1.01 2.36
CA ARG A 149 24.54 0.29 3.28
C ARG A 149 23.74 -0.04 4.54
N ASP A 150 23.75 -1.29 4.97
CA ASP A 150 22.95 -1.75 6.12
C ASP A 150 21.63 -2.44 5.70
N HIS A 151 21.06 -2.06 4.55
CA HIS A 151 19.62 -2.20 4.30
C HIS A 151 19.21 -3.59 3.82
N GLY A 152 18.64 -4.43 4.69
CA GLY A 152 18.28 -5.82 4.38
C GLY A 152 17.42 -6.00 3.13
N VAL A 153 16.51 -5.06 2.87
CA VAL A 153 15.59 -5.06 1.71
C VAL A 153 16.24 -4.50 0.42
N LEU A 154 16.95 -3.37 0.49
CA LEU A 154 17.51 -2.66 -0.68
C LEU A 154 18.90 -3.13 -1.12
N ARG A 155 19.46 -4.14 -0.46
CA ARG A 155 20.79 -4.70 -0.77
C ARG A 155 20.83 -5.71 -1.91
N LYS A 156 19.67 -6.24 -2.31
CA LYS A 156 19.56 -7.31 -3.31
C LYS A 156 19.14 -6.75 -4.68
N ASP A 157 18.42 -7.56 -5.45
CA ASP A 157 17.85 -7.29 -6.76
C ASP A 157 16.62 -6.38 -6.73
N LEU A 158 15.98 -6.19 -5.57
CA LEU A 158 14.75 -5.42 -5.45
C LEU A 158 14.81 -4.02 -6.08
N PRO A 159 15.85 -3.17 -5.86
CA PRO A 159 15.92 -1.86 -6.52
C PRO A 159 15.88 -1.95 -8.05
N ASN A 160 16.49 -2.98 -8.65
CA ASN A 160 16.47 -3.17 -10.10
C ASN A 160 15.09 -3.61 -10.59
N ARG A 161 14.41 -4.49 -9.84
CA ARG A 161 13.03 -4.91 -10.14
C ARG A 161 12.05 -3.75 -10.04
N LEU A 162 12.16 -2.96 -8.98
CA LEU A 162 11.39 -1.73 -8.79
C LEU A 162 11.66 -0.73 -9.90
N LYS A 163 12.93 -0.50 -10.25
CA LYS A 163 13.29 0.41 -11.36
C LYS A 163 12.67 -0.04 -12.67
N LYS A 164 12.79 -1.33 -13.01
CA LYS A 164 12.19 -1.90 -14.23
C LYS A 164 10.67 -1.75 -14.23
N ALA A 165 10.00 -1.96 -13.10
CA ALA A 165 8.57 -1.75 -13.01
C ALA A 165 8.20 -0.28 -13.24
N GLY A 166 8.91 0.64 -12.60
CA GLY A 166 8.70 2.09 -12.77
C GLY A 166 8.93 2.58 -14.20
N GLU A 167 9.98 2.10 -14.88
CA GLU A 167 10.27 2.43 -16.28
C GLU A 167 9.17 1.94 -17.24
N ASN A 168 8.43 0.89 -16.87
CA ASN A 168 7.32 0.34 -17.66
C ASN A 168 5.93 0.78 -17.16
N LEU A 169 5.85 1.72 -16.20
CA LEU A 169 4.60 2.16 -15.56
C LEU A 169 3.81 1.02 -14.87
N HIS A 170 4.52 0.01 -14.39
CA HIS A 170 4.00 -1.21 -13.77
C HIS A 170 3.96 -1.15 -12.23
N ASP A 171 4.21 0.02 -11.64
CA ASP A 171 3.99 0.30 -10.22
C ASP A 171 2.54 0.71 -9.95
N HIS A 172 1.94 0.07 -8.95
CA HIS A 172 0.55 0.22 -8.54
C HIS A 172 0.46 0.49 -7.03
N TYR A 173 -0.48 1.33 -6.62
CA TYR A 173 -0.65 1.74 -5.23
C TYR A 173 -2.01 1.25 -4.72
N VAL A 174 -2.01 0.50 -3.63
CA VAL A 174 -3.19 -0.24 -3.17
C VAL A 174 -3.56 0.19 -1.76
N LEU A 175 -4.81 0.59 -1.58
CA LEU A 175 -5.43 0.77 -0.27
C LEU A 175 -6.26 -0.46 0.08
N LEU A 176 -5.75 -1.29 1.00
CA LEU A 176 -6.51 -2.39 1.57
C LEU A 176 -7.19 -1.92 2.84
N THR A 177 -8.49 -2.20 2.97
CA THR A 177 -9.23 -1.94 4.20
C THR A 177 -9.89 -3.20 4.72
N VAL A 178 -9.97 -3.34 6.05
CA VAL A 178 -10.62 -4.50 6.66
C VAL A 178 -12.13 -4.48 6.40
N ASP A 179 -12.78 -3.38 6.79
CA ASP A 179 -14.21 -3.18 6.64
C ASP A 179 -14.52 -2.32 5.41
N LYS A 180 -15.70 -2.52 4.82
CA LYS A 180 -16.21 -1.54 3.85
C LYS A 180 -16.40 -0.18 4.57
N PRO A 181 -15.93 0.94 3.99
CA PRO A 181 -16.03 2.25 4.61
C PRO A 181 -17.46 2.63 4.97
N VAL A 182 -17.65 3.10 6.21
CA VAL A 182 -18.97 3.56 6.67
C VAL A 182 -19.32 4.86 5.95
N GLY A 183 -20.41 4.84 5.19
CA GLY A 183 -20.91 5.98 4.43
C GLY A 183 -20.45 6.06 2.97
N GLY A 184 -19.51 5.20 2.55
CA GLY A 184 -19.17 4.99 1.15
C GLY A 184 -20.17 4.04 0.48
N GLY A 185 -21.34 4.58 0.11
CA GLY A 185 -22.38 3.87 -0.64
C GLY A 185 -21.94 3.50 -2.07
N GLU A 186 -22.86 3.55 -3.03
CA GLU A 186 -22.49 3.67 -4.45
C GLU A 186 -21.71 4.99 -4.62
N GLY A 187 -20.46 4.94 -5.08
CA GLY A 187 -19.63 6.14 -5.27
C GLY A 187 -18.40 6.28 -4.38
N TYR A 188 -18.03 5.29 -3.56
CA TYR A 188 -16.75 5.34 -2.80
C TYR A 188 -15.54 5.50 -3.72
N GLU A 189 -15.57 4.87 -4.89
CA GLU A 189 -14.55 5.04 -5.92
C GLU A 189 -14.36 6.51 -6.33
N LYS A 190 -15.44 7.32 -6.32
CA LYS A 190 -15.38 8.77 -6.58
C LYS A 190 -14.89 9.54 -5.36
N GLU A 191 -15.31 9.15 -4.15
CA GLU A 191 -14.82 9.76 -2.91
C GLU A 191 -13.30 9.65 -2.78
N LEU A 192 -12.72 8.51 -3.13
CA LEU A 192 -11.27 8.31 -3.17
C LEU A 192 -10.58 9.32 -4.11
N CYS A 193 -11.12 9.52 -5.31
CA CYS A 193 -10.59 10.53 -6.25
C CYS A 193 -10.74 11.96 -5.72
N ASN A 194 -11.87 12.26 -5.06
CA ASN A 194 -12.12 13.57 -4.49
C ASN A 194 -11.15 13.88 -3.35
N GLU A 195 -10.95 12.93 -2.43
CA GLU A 195 -10.01 13.10 -1.32
C GLU A 195 -8.57 13.18 -1.79
N LEU A 196 -8.19 12.41 -2.81
CA LEU A 196 -6.87 12.55 -3.43
C LEU A 196 -6.69 13.92 -4.10
N SER A 197 -7.72 14.41 -4.81
CA SER A 197 -7.71 15.75 -5.41
C SER A 197 -7.62 16.86 -4.35
N ASN A 198 -8.28 16.67 -3.20
CA ASN A 198 -8.20 17.60 -2.07
C ASN A 198 -6.79 17.60 -1.47
N LEU A 199 -6.20 16.41 -1.27
CA LEU A 199 -4.82 16.30 -0.82
C LEU A 199 -3.85 16.97 -1.79
N GLU A 200 -4.02 16.78 -3.11
CA GLU A 200 -3.19 17.43 -4.12
C GLU A 200 -3.26 18.96 -4.06
N LYS A 201 -4.45 19.52 -3.82
CA LYS A 201 -4.62 20.97 -3.61
C LYS A 201 -3.89 21.46 -2.36
N GLU A 202 -3.99 20.71 -1.25
CA GLU A 202 -3.28 21.02 -0.01
C GLU A 202 -1.76 21.01 -0.23
N VAL A 203 -1.22 19.98 -0.89
CA VAL A 203 0.20 19.91 -1.25
C VAL A 203 0.60 21.08 -2.14
N SER A 204 -0.17 21.35 -3.19
CA SER A 204 0.12 22.44 -4.14
C SER A 204 0.12 23.80 -3.44
N SER A 205 -0.75 24.00 -2.44
CA SER A 205 -0.82 25.26 -1.68
C SER A 205 0.40 25.52 -0.81
N ASN A 206 1.15 24.47 -0.44
CA ASN A 206 2.39 24.57 0.33
C ASN A 206 3.63 24.81 -0.54
N LEU A 207 3.49 24.88 -1.87
CA LEU A 207 4.60 25.04 -2.80
C LEU A 207 4.66 26.48 -3.37
N SER A 208 5.88 26.98 -3.56
CA SER A 208 6.12 28.25 -4.26
C SER A 208 5.98 28.15 -5.78
N HIS A 209 5.89 26.92 -6.31
CA HIS A 209 5.80 26.62 -7.73
C HIS A 209 4.75 25.53 -7.98
N PRO A 210 4.20 25.44 -9.20
CA PRO A 210 3.26 24.38 -9.55
C PRO A 210 3.84 23.00 -9.28
N LEU A 211 3.01 22.12 -8.74
CA LEU A 211 3.36 20.72 -8.51
C LEU A 211 3.57 20.01 -9.85
N ASP A 212 4.78 19.50 -10.03
CA ASP A 212 5.19 18.73 -11.19
C ASP A 212 4.32 17.48 -11.41
N SER A 213 4.00 17.18 -12.67
CA SER A 213 3.09 16.08 -13.01
C SER A 213 3.66 14.72 -12.61
N GLU A 214 4.97 14.52 -12.74
CA GLU A 214 5.60 13.25 -12.33
C GLU A 214 5.56 13.06 -10.82
N THR A 215 5.47 14.14 -10.04
CA THR A 215 5.43 14.08 -8.58
C THR A 215 4.02 13.74 -8.08
N ARG A 216 2.96 13.86 -8.90
CA ARG A 216 1.58 13.58 -8.49
C ARG A 216 1.31 12.09 -8.40
N LEU A 217 0.55 11.66 -7.39
CA LEU A 217 0.13 10.27 -7.28
C LEU A 217 -0.76 9.89 -8.50
N PRO A 218 -0.37 8.90 -9.31
CA PRO A 218 -1.08 8.52 -10.53
C PRO A 218 -2.39 7.78 -10.21
N VAL A 219 -3.53 8.47 -10.33
CA VAL A 219 -4.86 7.94 -9.97
C VAL A 219 -5.20 6.66 -10.75
N ASP A 220 -4.79 6.58 -12.01
CA ASP A 220 -4.98 5.44 -12.90
C ASP A 220 -4.22 4.17 -12.47
N ARG A 221 -3.26 4.32 -11.56
CA ARG A 221 -2.49 3.22 -10.95
C ARG A 221 -2.86 3.00 -9.48
N CYS A 222 -3.91 3.66 -9.00
CA CYS A 222 -4.42 3.51 -7.64
C CYS A 222 -5.60 2.53 -7.57
N TRP A 223 -5.54 1.63 -6.59
CA TRP A 223 -6.48 0.54 -6.41
C TRP A 223 -6.94 0.44 -4.96
N TYR A 224 -8.13 -0.12 -4.74
CA TYR A 224 -8.62 -0.41 -3.40
C TYR A 224 -9.26 -1.79 -3.31
N LEU A 225 -9.30 -2.33 -2.08
CA LEU A 225 -9.88 -3.62 -1.76
C LEU A 225 -10.43 -3.65 -0.33
N TYR A 226 -11.49 -4.44 -0.10
CA TYR A 226 -12.06 -4.71 1.22
C TYR A 226 -11.85 -6.17 1.60
N TRP A 227 -11.35 -6.45 2.81
CA TRP A 227 -11.30 -7.82 3.31
C TRP A 227 -12.71 -8.41 3.44
N LYS A 228 -13.56 -7.86 4.31
CA LYS A 228 -14.92 -8.40 4.58
C LYS A 228 -15.86 -8.27 3.38
N GLY A 229 -15.58 -7.36 2.45
CA GLY A 229 -16.43 -7.10 1.29
C GLY A 229 -16.05 -7.88 0.03
N ASP A 230 -14.76 -8.06 -0.25
CA ASP A 230 -14.29 -8.61 -1.52
C ASP A 230 -13.56 -9.96 -1.39
N ILE A 231 -12.95 -10.24 -0.22
CA ILE A 231 -12.09 -11.43 -0.01
C ILE A 231 -12.77 -12.49 0.88
N GLU A 232 -13.24 -12.11 2.06
CA GLU A 232 -13.55 -13.03 3.17
C GLU A 232 -14.51 -14.16 2.78
N ARG A 233 -15.58 -13.85 2.06
CA ARG A 233 -16.53 -14.87 1.59
C ARG A 233 -15.86 -15.90 0.69
N LYS A 234 -15.01 -15.45 -0.25
CA LYS A 234 -14.32 -16.33 -1.21
C LYS A 234 -13.26 -17.17 -0.51
N TYR A 235 -12.51 -16.55 0.41
CA TYR A 235 -11.56 -17.23 1.28
C TYR A 235 -12.23 -18.38 2.04
N ASN A 236 -13.37 -18.11 2.69
CA ASN A 236 -14.13 -19.14 3.41
C ASN A 236 -14.69 -20.24 2.49
N GLN A 237 -15.09 -19.91 1.26
CA GLN A 237 -15.59 -20.87 0.26
C GLN A 237 -14.52 -21.83 -0.25
N GLN A 238 -13.24 -21.44 -0.24
CA GLN A 238 -12.12 -22.31 -0.61
C GLN A 238 -11.76 -23.33 0.50
N GLY A 239 -12.57 -23.44 1.57
CA GLY A 239 -12.30 -24.33 2.70
C GLY A 239 -11.10 -23.88 3.55
N CYS A 240 -10.59 -22.66 3.33
CA CYS A 240 -9.58 -22.03 4.15
C CYS A 240 -10.24 -21.66 5.51
N HIS A 241 -10.40 -22.64 6.40
CA HIS A 241 -11.00 -22.48 7.73
C HIS A 241 -9.92 -22.36 8.81
N ALA A 242 -9.45 -21.14 9.07
CA ALA A 242 -8.64 -20.82 10.25
C ALA A 242 -8.59 -19.32 10.60
N PHE A 243 -9.21 -18.44 9.81
CA PHE A 243 -9.00 -17.00 9.97
C PHE A 243 -10.31 -16.23 10.05
N LYS A 244 -10.76 -15.95 11.27
CA LYS A 244 -11.64 -14.81 11.54
C LYS A 244 -10.79 -13.73 12.15
N LEU A 245 -10.61 -12.63 11.43
CA LEU A 245 -9.82 -11.49 11.93
C LEU A 245 -10.35 -11.05 13.31
N GLU A 246 -11.66 -11.10 13.53
CA GLU A 246 -12.33 -10.73 14.79
C GLU A 246 -12.01 -11.65 15.98
N ASP A 247 -11.59 -12.90 15.73
CA ASP A 247 -11.27 -13.86 16.80
C ASP A 247 -9.84 -13.63 17.36
N ILE A 248 -8.97 -12.94 16.61
CA ILE A 248 -7.53 -12.81 16.89
C ILE A 248 -7.12 -11.32 17.05
N TYR A 249 -7.76 -10.43 16.31
CA TYR A 249 -7.48 -9.00 16.31
C TYR A 249 -8.42 -8.23 17.23
N VAL A 250 -7.86 -7.56 18.22
CA VAL A 250 -8.61 -6.68 19.11
C VAL A 250 -8.40 -5.24 18.66
N ARG A 251 -9.47 -4.63 18.12
CA ARG A 251 -9.46 -3.21 17.74
C ARG A 251 -9.38 -2.35 19.00
N ILE A 252 -8.29 -1.58 19.14
CA ILE A 252 -8.23 -0.48 20.10
C ILE A 252 -8.92 0.72 19.42
N LYS A 253 -9.99 1.23 20.03
CA LYS A 253 -10.75 2.37 19.51
C LYS A 253 -10.03 3.69 19.76
#